data_AF-A0A8T2BSS9-F1
#
_entry.id   AF-A0A8T2BSS9-F1
#
_cell.length_a   1.000
_cell.length_b   1.000
_cell.length_c   1.000
_cell.angle_alpha   90.00
_cell.angle_beta   90.00
_cell.angle_gamma   90.00
#
_symmetry.space_group_name_H-M   'P 1'
#
loop_
_entity.id
_entity.type
_entity.pdbx_description
1 polymer ?
#
loop_
_entity_poly.entity_id
_entity_poly.type
_entity_poly.pdbx_seq_one_letter_code
_entity_poly.pdbx_strand_id
1 'polypeptide(L)'
;MPPLTRVDDLTPYDRNRVICVKVLVFWFENFGSPDQKLHIILADLEETKIEATITGGLFDHDNITGLREDTWYFLSDFLVLYLPEMMSNTSNMFRIWFHQPTKMTSTYDRSPSKCIEPLRFSRIRGWRILTEIPIGKPCLMNRVGCSRFHLDPEFYELEEIKERTLSTAYAWAATNSRCSDLDD
;
A
#
# COMPACT_ATOMS: atom_id res chain seq x y z
N MET A 1 -28.77 -3.18 -10.26
CA MET A 1 -27.60 -2.84 -9.42
C MET A 1 -27.80 -1.44 -8.87
N PRO A 2 -27.56 -1.20 -7.56
CA PRO A 2 -27.54 0.16 -7.03
C PRO A 2 -26.43 0.99 -7.70
N PRO A 3 -26.56 2.32 -7.76
CA PRO A 3 -25.55 3.20 -8.35
C PRO A 3 -24.24 3.10 -7.57
N LEU A 4 -23.13 3.01 -8.29
CA LEU A 4 -21.79 3.02 -7.68
C LEU A 4 -21.50 4.42 -7.16
N THR A 5 -21.16 4.50 -5.88
CA THR A 5 -20.73 5.73 -5.22
C THR A 5 -19.22 5.84 -5.31
N ARG A 6 -18.70 7.05 -5.53
CA ARG A 6 -17.25 7.30 -5.51
C ARG A 6 -16.75 7.30 -4.08
N VAL A 7 -15.45 7.08 -3.88
CA VAL A 7 -14.87 7.08 -2.54
C VAL A 7 -14.92 8.48 -1.90
N ASP A 8 -14.71 9.55 -2.66
CA ASP A 8 -14.79 10.93 -2.15
C ASP A 8 -16.21 11.37 -1.76
N ASP A 9 -17.23 10.71 -2.31
CA ASP A 9 -18.63 11.01 -2.01
C ASP A 9 -19.12 10.30 -0.73
N LEU A 10 -18.26 9.49 -0.10
CA LEU A 10 -18.60 8.80 1.14
C LEU A 10 -18.73 9.80 2.28
N THR A 11 -19.85 9.75 2.97
CA THR A 11 -20.11 10.55 4.17
C THR A 11 -20.50 9.64 5.33
N PRO A 12 -20.19 10.02 6.59
CA PRO A 12 -20.66 9.30 7.75
C PRO A 12 -22.20 9.18 7.77
N TYR A 13 -22.70 8.09 8.34
CA TYR A 13 -24.13 7.80 8.55
C TYR A 13 -24.96 7.51 7.30
N ASP A 14 -24.41 7.64 6.10
CA ASP A 14 -25.10 7.26 4.88
C ASP A 14 -25.17 5.73 4.75
N ARG A 15 -26.38 5.18 4.72
CA ARG A 15 -26.64 3.73 4.68
C ARG A 15 -27.02 3.34 3.25
N ASN A 16 -26.61 2.14 2.82
CA ASN A 16 -26.88 1.53 1.50
C ASN A 16 -25.98 1.98 0.34
N ARG A 17 -24.73 2.38 0.62
CA ARG A 17 -23.75 2.66 -0.42
C ARG A 17 -23.11 1.37 -0.94
N VAL A 18 -22.91 1.33 -2.25
CA VAL A 18 -22.07 0.32 -2.91
C VAL A 18 -20.94 1.05 -3.60
N ILE A 19 -19.71 0.67 -3.26
CA ILE A 19 -18.50 1.18 -3.91
C ILE A 19 -17.82 0.03 -4.64
N CYS A 20 -17.07 0.37 -5.68
CA CYS A 20 -16.19 -0.57 -6.37
C CYS A 20 -14.76 -0.11 -6.19
N VAL A 21 -13.95 -0.96 -5.57
CA VAL A 21 -12.61 -0.58 -5.10
C VAL A 21 -11.62 -1.71 -5.35
N LYS A 22 -10.38 -1.33 -5.60
CA LYS A 22 -9.23 -2.21 -5.68
C LYS A 22 -8.54 -2.27 -4.33
N VAL A 23 -8.17 -3.47 -3.89
CA VAL A 23 -7.32 -3.66 -2.71
C VAL A 23 -5.89 -3.39 -3.11
N LEU A 24 -5.32 -2.26 -2.66
CA LEU A 24 -3.94 -1.91 -2.98
C LEU A 24 -2.97 -2.66 -2.09
N VAL A 25 -3.19 -2.61 -0.78
CA VAL A 25 -2.35 -3.28 0.21
C VAL A 25 -3.17 -3.62 1.44
N PHE A 26 -2.84 -4.72 2.11
CA PHE A 26 -3.35 -5.00 3.45
C PHE A 26 -2.25 -5.54 4.37
N TRP A 27 -2.44 -5.34 5.67
CA TRP A 27 -1.56 -5.85 6.71
C TRP A 27 -2.32 -6.07 8.02
N PHE A 28 -1.80 -6.98 8.84
CA PHE A 28 -2.35 -7.24 10.17
C PHE A 28 -1.59 -6.43 11.23
N GLU A 29 -2.34 -5.76 12.08
CA GLU A 29 -1.87 -5.26 13.37
C GLU A 29 -2.13 -6.33 14.43
N ASN A 30 -1.17 -6.54 15.34
CA ASN A 30 -1.21 -7.56 16.38
C ASN A 30 -1.56 -8.96 15.84
N PHE A 31 -0.90 -9.38 14.76
CA PHE A 31 -1.17 -10.68 14.14
C PHE A 31 -1.00 -11.84 15.12
N GLY A 32 -2.01 -12.71 15.21
CA GLY A 32 -2.04 -13.86 16.11
C GLY A 32 -2.52 -13.55 17.54
N SER A 33 -2.94 -12.31 17.83
CA SER A 33 -3.54 -11.96 19.12
C SER A 33 -5.07 -11.87 19.05
N PRO A 34 -5.78 -11.94 20.20
CA PRO A 34 -7.23 -11.78 20.25
C PRO A 34 -7.74 -10.41 19.76
N ASP A 35 -6.89 -9.38 19.82
CA ASP A 35 -7.18 -8.01 19.39
C ASP A 35 -6.64 -7.68 17.99
N GLN A 36 -6.32 -8.70 17.19
CA GLN A 36 -5.85 -8.55 15.82
C GLN A 36 -6.79 -7.66 14.99
N LYS A 37 -6.20 -6.77 14.19
CA LYS A 37 -6.91 -5.92 13.23
C LYS A 37 -6.31 -6.09 11.85
N LEU A 38 -7.17 -6.13 10.83
CA LEU A 38 -6.74 -6.06 9.44
C LEU A 38 -6.93 -4.62 8.96
N HIS A 39 -5.85 -4.03 8.48
CA HIS A 39 -5.86 -2.73 7.81
C HIS A 39 -5.72 -2.93 6.32
N ILE A 40 -6.47 -2.14 5.54
CA ILE A 40 -6.54 -2.24 4.08
C ILE A 40 -6.50 -0.83 3.51
N ILE A 41 -5.70 -0.61 2.45
CA ILE A 41 -5.83 0.56 1.59
C ILE A 41 -6.62 0.16 0.35
N LEU A 42 -7.72 0.86 0.13
CA LEU A 42 -8.61 0.70 -1.01
C LEU A 42 -8.45 1.89 -1.95
N ALA A 43 -8.64 1.69 -3.25
CA ALA A 43 -8.72 2.76 -4.23
C ALA A 43 -9.88 2.54 -5.20
N ASP A 44 -10.59 3.59 -5.57
CA ASP A 44 -11.58 3.51 -6.65
C ASP A 44 -10.95 3.69 -8.04
N LEU A 45 -11.80 3.81 -9.07
CA LEU A 45 -11.38 3.99 -10.46
C LEU A 45 -10.66 5.31 -10.73
N GLU A 46 -10.90 6.32 -9.90
CA GLU A 46 -10.25 7.63 -10.01
C GLU A 46 -8.97 7.70 -9.17
N GLU A 47 -8.55 6.56 -8.60
CA GLU A 47 -7.39 6.41 -7.73
C GLU A 47 -7.54 7.16 -6.39
N THR A 48 -8.78 7.53 -6.03
CA THR A 48 -9.07 8.06 -4.71
C THR A 48 -8.91 6.94 -3.70
N LYS A 49 -7.97 7.14 -2.77
CA LYS A 49 -7.61 6.16 -1.74
C LYS A 49 -8.43 6.38 -0.48
N ILE A 50 -8.82 5.29 0.16
CA ILE A 50 -9.44 5.30 1.48
C ILE A 50 -8.93 4.12 2.30
N GLU A 51 -8.80 4.34 3.60
CA GLU A 51 -8.44 3.27 4.53
C GLU A 51 -9.68 2.46 4.92
N ALA A 52 -9.48 1.19 5.17
CA ALA A 52 -10.46 0.28 5.72
C ALA A 52 -9.87 -0.52 6.88
N THR A 53 -10.67 -0.76 7.93
CA THR A 53 -10.28 -1.61 9.06
C THR A 53 -11.32 -2.70 9.31
N ILE A 54 -10.83 -3.92 9.55
CA ILE A 54 -11.61 -5.03 10.10
C ILE A 54 -11.08 -5.30 11.50
N THR A 55 -11.95 -5.19 12.52
CA THR A 55 -11.60 -5.45 13.92
C THR A 55 -12.00 -6.86 14.33
N GLY A 56 -11.07 -7.60 14.95
CA GLY A 56 -11.22 -9.00 15.34
C GLY A 56 -12.49 -9.31 16.14
N GLY A 57 -13.23 -10.31 15.65
CA GLY A 57 -14.46 -10.90 16.16
C GLY A 57 -14.92 -11.97 15.15
N LEU A 58 -16.10 -12.57 15.35
CA LEU A 58 -16.79 -13.50 14.43
C LEU A 58 -17.09 -12.93 13.02
N PHE A 59 -16.47 -11.80 12.65
CA PHE A 59 -16.33 -11.38 11.26
C PHE A 59 -15.33 -12.29 10.57
N ASP A 60 -15.89 -13.45 10.23
CA ASP A 60 -15.30 -14.69 9.80
C ASP A 60 -14.08 -14.53 8.90
N HIS A 61 -13.08 -15.34 9.25
CA HIS A 61 -11.99 -15.76 8.38
C HIS A 61 -12.46 -16.11 6.95
N ASP A 62 -13.72 -16.48 6.75
CA ASP A 62 -14.32 -16.79 5.45
C ASP A 62 -14.34 -15.61 4.47
N ASN A 63 -14.56 -14.38 4.94
CA ASN A 63 -14.51 -13.19 4.06
C ASN A 63 -13.08 -12.74 3.75
N ILE A 64 -12.11 -13.09 4.60
CA ILE A 64 -10.73 -12.62 4.53
C ILE A 64 -9.81 -13.63 3.82
N THR A 65 -10.10 -14.93 3.87
CA THR A 65 -9.30 -15.99 3.23
C THR A 65 -9.19 -15.82 1.71
N GLY A 66 -10.16 -15.16 1.07
CA GLY A 66 -10.15 -14.81 -0.35
C GLY A 66 -9.63 -13.41 -0.69
N LEU A 67 -9.19 -12.62 0.30
CA LEU A 67 -8.70 -11.26 0.08
C LEU A 67 -7.35 -11.30 -0.64
N ARG A 68 -7.25 -10.59 -1.77
CA ARG A 68 -6.04 -10.48 -2.57
C ARG A 68 -5.74 -9.02 -2.87
N GLU A 69 -4.48 -8.67 -2.76
CA GLU A 69 -3.99 -7.40 -3.29
C GLU A 69 -4.11 -7.38 -4.81
N ASP A 70 -4.13 -6.18 -5.36
CA ASP A 70 -4.28 -5.93 -6.79
C ASP A 70 -5.62 -6.45 -7.38
N THR A 71 -6.59 -6.80 -6.54
CA THR A 71 -7.89 -7.35 -6.96
C THR A 71 -9.03 -6.37 -6.70
N TRP A 72 -10.00 -6.30 -7.62
CA TRP A 72 -11.19 -5.46 -7.52
C TRP A 72 -12.33 -6.15 -6.77
N TYR A 73 -13.04 -5.38 -5.95
CA TYR A 73 -14.17 -5.83 -5.16
C TYR A 73 -15.32 -4.81 -5.19
N PHE A 74 -16.55 -5.32 -5.08
CA PHE A 74 -17.68 -4.53 -4.63
C PHE A 74 -17.77 -4.59 -3.11
N LEU A 75 -17.97 -3.43 -2.49
CA LEU A 75 -18.18 -3.31 -1.05
C LEU A 75 -19.54 -2.69 -0.79
N SER A 76 -20.30 -3.27 0.13
CA SER A 76 -21.60 -2.74 0.59
C SER A 76 -21.79 -2.97 2.09
N ASP A 77 -22.81 -2.33 2.66
CA ASP A 77 -23.23 -2.56 4.05
C ASP A 77 -22.09 -2.31 5.06
N PHE A 78 -21.27 -1.28 4.82
CA PHE A 78 -20.17 -0.85 5.67
C PHE A 78 -20.48 0.47 6.40
N LEU A 79 -19.68 0.79 7.42
CA LEU A 79 -19.75 2.09 8.10
C LEU A 79 -18.62 3.00 7.60
N VAL A 80 -18.91 4.30 7.56
CA VAL A 80 -17.93 5.36 7.28
C VAL A 80 -17.74 6.16 8.56
N LEU A 81 -16.50 6.24 9.04
CA LEU A 81 -16.14 6.99 10.23
C LEU A 81 -15.26 8.18 9.86
N TYR A 82 -15.47 9.29 10.56
CA TYR A 82 -14.57 10.42 10.50
C TYR A 82 -13.36 10.17 11.38
N LEU A 83 -12.16 10.24 10.81
CA LEU A 83 -10.89 10.03 11.49
C LEU A 83 -9.96 11.22 11.19
N PRO A 84 -10.10 12.32 11.93
CA PRO A 84 -9.25 13.49 11.75
C PRO A 84 -7.95 13.29 12.52
N GLU A 85 -6.90 12.66 11.96
CA GLU A 85 -5.59 12.73 12.62
C GLU A 85 -4.34 12.36 11.78
N MET A 86 -3.20 12.86 12.27
CA MET A 86 -1.88 13.07 11.65
C MET A 86 -1.12 11.83 11.10
N MET A 87 -1.71 10.63 11.12
CA MET A 87 -1.03 9.37 10.74
C MET A 87 -1.85 8.49 9.78
N SER A 88 -2.75 9.08 9.00
CA SER A 88 -3.42 8.35 7.92
C SER A 88 -2.44 8.04 6.79
N ASN A 89 -2.49 6.82 6.25
CA ASN A 89 -1.75 6.43 5.06
C ASN A 89 -2.39 6.97 3.77
N THR A 90 -3.54 7.66 3.89
CA THR A 90 -4.26 8.29 2.77
C THR A 90 -4.61 9.74 3.10
N SER A 91 -4.86 10.54 2.07
CA SER A 91 -5.36 11.91 2.25
C SER A 91 -6.85 11.99 2.59
N ASN A 92 -7.55 10.86 2.63
CA ASN A 92 -8.97 10.80 2.93
C ASN A 92 -9.20 10.99 4.44
N MET A 93 -10.14 11.86 4.80
CA MET A 93 -10.49 12.16 6.19
C MET A 93 -11.44 11.13 6.80
N PHE A 94 -11.94 10.21 5.97
CA PHE A 94 -12.83 9.14 6.36
C PHE A 94 -12.14 7.79 6.27
N ARG A 95 -12.62 6.84 7.06
CA ARG A 95 -12.22 5.44 7.03
C ARG A 95 -13.45 4.55 6.95
N ILE A 96 -13.33 3.48 6.18
CA ILE A 96 -14.33 2.42 6.13
C ILE A 96 -14.11 1.48 7.32
N TRP A 97 -15.18 1.19 8.04
CA TRP A 97 -15.17 0.19 9.11
C TRP A 97 -16.03 -1.00 8.71
N PHE A 98 -15.41 -2.17 8.68
CA PHE A 98 -16.07 -3.44 8.37
C PHE A 98 -16.74 -3.98 9.63
N HIS A 99 -18.01 -4.37 9.51
CA HIS A 99 -18.81 -4.88 10.61
C HIS A 99 -19.75 -6.00 10.13
N GLN A 100 -20.39 -6.73 11.07
CA GLN A 100 -21.59 -7.60 10.93
C GLN A 100 -22.13 -7.86 9.49
N PRO A 101 -22.69 -6.84 8.85
CA PRO A 101 -23.41 -6.96 7.58
C PRO A 101 -22.55 -6.66 6.35
N THR A 102 -21.32 -6.16 6.53
CA THR A 102 -20.44 -5.72 5.43
C THR A 102 -20.18 -6.87 4.48
N LYS A 103 -20.42 -6.62 3.19
CA LYS A 103 -20.20 -7.59 2.12
C LYS A 103 -19.09 -7.11 1.22
N MET A 104 -18.17 -8.01 0.92
CA MET A 104 -17.07 -7.81 -0.01
C MET A 104 -17.09 -8.93 -1.04
N THR A 105 -17.24 -8.61 -2.32
CA THR A 105 -17.35 -9.61 -3.39
C THR A 105 -16.39 -9.26 -4.52
N SER A 106 -15.54 -10.21 -4.91
CA SER A 106 -14.58 -9.98 -6.01
C SER A 106 -15.31 -9.69 -7.32
N THR A 107 -14.67 -8.90 -8.17
CA THR A 107 -15.19 -8.58 -9.50
C THR A 107 -14.06 -8.64 -10.53
N TYR A 108 -14.41 -8.46 -11.80
CA TYR A 108 -13.45 -8.43 -12.90
C TYR A 108 -12.57 -7.18 -12.83
N ASP A 109 -11.39 -7.25 -13.45
CA ASP A 109 -10.47 -6.13 -13.50
C ASP A 109 -11.07 -4.92 -14.20
N ARG A 110 -10.95 -3.76 -13.57
CA ARG A 110 -11.53 -2.51 -14.09
C ARG A 110 -10.50 -1.46 -14.49
N SER A 111 -9.24 -1.71 -14.19
CA SER A 111 -8.10 -0.91 -14.61
C SER A 111 -6.89 -1.83 -14.79
N PRO A 112 -5.87 -1.42 -15.58
CA PRO A 112 -4.57 -2.07 -15.56
C PRO A 112 -4.01 -2.11 -14.13
N SER A 113 -3.27 -3.15 -13.81
CA SER A 113 -2.50 -3.22 -12.57
C SER A 113 -1.36 -2.21 -12.60
N LYS A 114 -1.48 -1.14 -11.80
CA LYS A 114 -0.37 -0.22 -11.54
C LYS A 114 0.53 -0.87 -10.48
N CYS A 115 1.55 -1.57 -10.95
CA CYS A 115 2.32 -2.45 -10.07
C CYS A 115 3.20 -1.72 -9.06
N ILE A 116 3.72 -0.52 -9.36
CA ILE A 116 4.51 0.35 -8.46
C ILE A 116 4.81 1.62 -9.28
N GLU A 117 4.71 2.81 -8.70
CA GLU A 117 5.23 4.03 -9.33
C GLU A 117 6.62 4.36 -8.73
N PRO A 118 7.72 4.16 -9.48
CA PRO A 118 9.05 4.38 -8.95
C PRO A 118 9.32 5.88 -8.74
N LEU A 119 9.73 6.25 -7.53
CA LEU A 119 10.20 7.59 -7.21
C LEU A 119 11.73 7.63 -7.10
N ARG A 120 12.35 8.63 -7.75
CA ARG A 120 13.80 8.84 -7.64
C ARG A 120 14.20 9.16 -6.20
N PHE A 121 15.18 8.43 -5.67
CA PHE A 121 15.72 8.63 -4.32
C PHE A 121 16.14 10.09 -4.03
N SER A 122 16.66 10.80 -5.04
CA SER A 122 17.02 12.22 -4.92
C SER A 122 15.86 13.12 -4.50
N ARG A 123 14.61 12.78 -4.86
CA ARG A 123 13.40 13.50 -4.45
C ARG A 123 12.98 13.22 -3.02
N ILE A 124 13.44 12.10 -2.44
CA ILE A 124 13.09 11.64 -1.09
C ILE A 124 14.08 12.21 -0.04
N ARG A 125 15.30 12.58 -0.46
CA ARG A 125 16.39 13.04 0.43
C ARG A 125 16.04 14.26 1.32
N GLY A 126 14.95 14.97 1.03
CA GLY A 126 14.44 16.11 1.81
C GLY A 126 13.22 15.81 2.69
N TRP A 127 12.69 14.59 2.69
CA TRP A 127 11.50 14.25 3.47
C TRP A 127 11.90 13.94 4.91
N ARG A 128 11.25 14.59 5.89
CA ARG A 128 11.32 14.19 7.29
C ARG A 128 10.51 12.91 7.45
N ILE A 129 11.19 11.77 7.53
CA ILE A 129 10.56 10.50 7.85
C ILE A 129 10.33 10.51 9.37
N LEU A 130 9.08 10.66 9.78
CA LEU A 130 8.68 10.62 11.18
C LEU A 130 8.69 9.14 11.62
N THR A 131 9.78 8.70 12.24
CA THR A 131 9.80 7.43 12.97
C THR A 131 9.62 7.72 14.45
N GLU A 132 8.67 7.04 15.10
CA GLU A 132 8.45 7.09 16.56
C GLU A 132 9.62 6.48 17.38
N ILE A 133 10.66 5.98 16.71
CA ILE A 133 11.83 5.33 17.32
C ILE A 133 12.96 6.36 17.48
N PRO A 134 13.61 6.45 18.66
CA PRO A 134 14.57 7.51 18.97
C PRO A 134 15.73 7.55 17.98
N ILE A 135 16.00 8.76 17.49
CA ILE A 135 17.20 9.26 16.78
C ILE A 135 18.16 8.15 16.34
N GLY A 136 17.76 7.44 15.29
CA GLY A 136 18.59 6.56 14.49
C GLY A 136 18.78 7.15 13.09
N LYS A 137 19.73 6.59 12.32
CA LYS A 137 19.99 7.00 10.93
C LYS A 137 18.68 7.04 10.12
N PRO A 138 18.48 8.04 9.23
CA PRO A 138 17.26 8.14 8.44
C PRO A 138 17.02 6.83 7.67
N CYS A 139 15.89 6.18 7.97
CA CYS A 139 15.48 4.94 7.30
C CYS A 139 14.27 5.23 6.41
N LEU A 140 14.26 4.69 5.19
CA LEU A 140 13.17 4.88 4.23
C LEU A 140 11.88 4.14 4.63
N MET A 141 12.00 3.02 5.35
CA MET A 141 10.90 2.13 5.69
C MET A 141 11.15 1.44 7.04
N ASN A 142 10.07 1.19 7.78
CA ASN A 142 10.03 0.28 8.93
C ASN A 142 9.54 -1.11 8.46
N ARG A 143 9.97 -2.20 9.12
CA ARG A 143 9.49 -3.57 8.85
C ARG A 143 8.05 -3.82 9.32
N VAL A 144 7.41 -2.80 9.89
CA VAL A 144 6.06 -2.86 10.46
C VAL A 144 5.15 -1.92 9.66
N GLY A 145 3.94 -2.37 9.32
CA GLY A 145 2.92 -1.58 8.61
C GLY A 145 2.76 -1.95 7.13
N CYS A 146 2.39 -0.97 6.30
CA CYS A 146 2.01 -1.16 4.90
C CYS A 146 3.20 -1.24 3.90
N SER A 147 4.44 -1.14 4.40
CA SER A 147 5.65 -1.16 3.56
C SER A 147 6.01 -2.58 3.14
N ARG A 148 6.37 -2.78 1.85
CA ARG A 148 6.76 -4.09 1.31
C ARG A 148 8.10 -4.06 0.58
N PHE A 149 8.80 -5.19 0.63
CA PHE A 149 10.01 -5.43 -0.15
C PHE A 149 9.67 -6.33 -1.34
N HIS A 150 9.94 -5.83 -2.54
CA HIS A 150 9.88 -6.63 -3.76
C HIS A 150 11.31 -6.90 -4.21
N LEU A 151 11.64 -8.17 -4.37
CA LEU A 151 12.92 -8.60 -4.94
C LEU A 151 12.71 -8.84 -6.43
N ASP A 152 13.56 -8.22 -7.24
CA ASP A 152 13.50 -8.27 -8.71
C ASP A 152 12.09 -8.09 -9.31
N PRO A 153 11.36 -7.03 -8.95
CA PRO A 153 10.04 -6.77 -9.53
C PRO A 153 10.10 -6.55 -11.04
N GLU A 154 9.10 -7.06 -11.76
CA GLU A 154 9.01 -6.93 -13.22
C GLU A 154 8.49 -5.53 -13.61
N PHE A 155 9.38 -4.57 -13.79
CA PHE A 155 9.06 -3.26 -14.40
C PHE A 155 10.22 -2.72 -15.24
N TYR A 156 9.90 -1.93 -16.27
CA TYR A 156 10.86 -1.53 -17.31
C TYR A 156 12.01 -0.67 -16.76
N GLU A 157 11.75 0.19 -15.78
CA GLU A 157 12.78 1.01 -15.13
C GLU A 157 13.79 0.17 -14.35
N LEU A 158 13.44 -1.04 -13.90
CA LEU A 158 14.37 -1.90 -13.17
C LEU A 158 15.48 -2.40 -14.08
N GLU A 159 15.16 -2.76 -15.32
CA GLU A 159 16.15 -3.19 -16.30
C GLU A 159 17.13 -2.06 -16.63
N GLU A 160 16.65 -0.83 -16.81
CA GLU A 160 17.53 0.35 -16.97
C GLU A 160 18.43 0.54 -15.73
N ILE A 161 17.90 0.35 -14.52
CA ILE A 161 18.68 0.44 -13.28
C ILE A 161 19.74 -0.67 -13.23
N LYS A 162 19.41 -1.91 -13.60
CA LYS A 162 20.36 -3.03 -13.64
C LYS A 162 21.49 -2.75 -14.62
N GLU A 163 21.17 -2.36 -15.86
CA GLU A 163 22.16 -2.04 -16.90
C GLU A 163 23.09 -0.91 -16.49
N ARG A 164 22.54 0.18 -15.93
CA ARG A 164 23.34 1.32 -15.45
C ARG A 164 24.23 0.93 -14.27
N THR A 165 23.72 0.11 -13.36
CA THR A 165 24.48 -0.34 -12.17
C THR A 165 25.65 -1.22 -12.59
N LEU A 166 25.41 -2.18 -13.49
CA LEU A 166 26.45 -3.03 -14.07
C LEU A 166 27.52 -2.20 -14.77
N SER A 167 27.10 -1.28 -15.65
CA SER A 167 28.01 -0.39 -16.39
C SER A 167 28.88 0.46 -15.44
N THR A 168 28.30 0.98 -14.35
CA THR A 168 29.01 1.77 -13.34
C THR A 168 29.98 0.91 -12.53
N ALA A 169 29.56 -0.30 -12.15
CA ALA A 169 30.41 -1.25 -11.43
C ALA A 169 31.62 -1.67 -12.26
N TYR A 170 31.43 -1.95 -13.56
CA TYR A 170 32.52 -2.25 -14.49
C TYR A 170 33.47 -1.07 -14.67
N ALA A 171 32.95 0.16 -14.83
CA ALA A 171 33.78 1.36 -14.93
C ALA A 171 34.62 1.57 -13.66
N TRP A 172 34.01 1.42 -12.47
CA TRP A 172 34.70 1.53 -11.18
C TRP A 172 35.79 0.47 -11.02
N ALA A 173 35.48 -0.79 -11.36
CA ALA A 173 36.45 -1.88 -11.34
C ALA A 173 37.62 -1.62 -12.30
N ALA A 174 37.36 -1.12 -13.51
CA ALA A 174 38.41 -0.80 -14.50
C ALA A 174 39.30 0.38 -14.08
N THR A 175 38.76 1.38 -13.38
CA THR A 175 39.57 2.46 -12.79
C THR A 175 40.42 1.99 -11.63
N ASN A 176 39.92 1.07 -10.80
CA ASN A 176 40.65 0.59 -9.63
C ASN A 176 41.63 -0.55 -9.94
N SER A 177 41.41 -1.32 -11.01
CA SER A 177 42.38 -2.31 -11.50
C SER A 177 43.57 -1.68 -12.20
N ARG A 178 43.49 -0.41 -12.64
CA ARG A 178 44.61 0.33 -13.23
C ARG A 178 45.53 0.98 -12.19
N CYS A 179 45.10 1.09 -10.94
CA CYS A 179 45.91 1.64 -9.86
C CYS A 179 46.82 0.59 -9.20
N SER A 180 46.69 -0.69 -9.54
CA SER A 180 47.54 -1.78 -9.03
C SER A 180 48.77 -2.07 -9.90
N ASP A 181 48.89 -1.44 -11.07
CA ASP A 181 49.95 -1.74 -12.06
C ASP A 181 51.03 -0.62 -12.14
N LEU A 182 51.11 0.28 -11.15
CA LEU A 182 52.05 1.41 -11.14
C LEU A 182 53.07 1.40 -9.98
N ASP A 183 53.19 0.28 -9.26
CA ASP A 183 54.21 0.07 -8.21
C ASP A 183 55.22 -1.03 -8.62
N ASP A 184 55.87 -0.88 -9.78
CA ASP A 184 57.11 -1.61 -10.16
C ASP A 184 58.25 -0.62 -10.44
#